data_AF-A0AAE6NR83-F1
#
_entry.id   AF-A0AAE6NR83-F1
#
_cell.length_a   1.000
_cell.length_b   1.000
_cell.length_c   1.000
_cell.angle_alpha   90.00
_cell.angle_beta   90.00
_cell.angle_gamma   90.00
#
_symmetry.space_group_name_H-M   'P 1'
#
loop_
_entity.id
_entity.type
_entity.pdbx_description
1 polymer ?
#
loop_
_entity_poly.entity_id
_entity_poly.type
_entity_poly.pdbx_seq_one_letter_code
_entity_poly.pdbx_strand_id
1 'polypeptide(L)'
;MTRNSSPASRLSRRGNNRPVTKGTPVCKDKTRVLDIANTTLEHIYPQKLDAKDRVAELEPVKHALGNLTILGPGENDAAANKSFPDKRKAFEESNLRINRQIAKNMTWTKADVDKRTGLLAEIAEKIFVP
;
A
#
# COMPACT_ATOMS: atom_id res chain seq x y z
N MET A 1 -2.86 -56.45 -15.82
CA MET A 1 -1.66 -56.40 -14.96
C MET A 1 -0.57 -55.75 -15.80
N THR A 2 0.12 -54.66 -15.48
CA THR A 2 0.20 -53.71 -14.36
C THR A 2 0.97 -52.51 -14.90
N ARG A 3 0.62 -51.30 -14.44
CA ARG A 3 1.25 -50.02 -14.78
C ARG A 3 2.71 -49.98 -14.33
N ASN A 4 3.55 -49.19 -15.00
CA ASN A 4 4.61 -48.46 -14.30
C ASN A 4 4.98 -47.17 -15.04
N SER A 5 4.39 -46.08 -14.57
CA SER A 5 4.82 -44.71 -14.84
C SER A 5 5.81 -44.30 -13.74
N SER A 6 7.03 -43.91 -14.11
CA SER A 6 8.00 -43.33 -13.17
C SER A 6 7.45 -42.06 -12.52
N PRO A 7 7.58 -41.87 -11.20
CA PRO A 7 7.21 -40.61 -10.55
C PRO A 7 8.36 -39.60 -10.64
N ALA A 8 8.05 -38.41 -11.16
CA ALA A 8 8.91 -37.23 -11.04
C ALA A 8 9.14 -36.89 -9.56
N SER A 9 10.39 -36.71 -9.19
CA SER A 9 10.86 -36.42 -7.83
C SER A 9 10.17 -35.20 -7.22
N ARG A 10 9.56 -35.41 -6.06
CA ARG A 10 8.90 -34.41 -5.23
C ARG A 10 9.94 -33.47 -4.61
N LEU A 11 10.08 -32.26 -5.15
CA LEU A 11 10.79 -31.17 -4.48
C LEU A 11 10.09 -30.86 -3.15
N SER A 12 10.82 -31.09 -2.05
CA SER A 12 10.41 -30.81 -0.68
C SER A 12 10.09 -29.32 -0.53
N ARG A 13 8.80 -28.98 -0.36
CA ARG A 13 8.35 -27.63 -0.05
C ARG A 13 8.74 -27.33 1.41
N ARG A 14 9.73 -26.44 1.59
CA ARG A 14 9.98 -25.77 2.89
C ARG A 14 8.66 -25.20 3.42
N GLY A 15 8.44 -25.35 4.73
CA GLY A 15 7.19 -25.04 5.42
C GLY A 15 6.62 -23.66 5.05
N ASN A 16 5.44 -23.67 4.43
CA ASN A 16 4.68 -22.47 4.14
C ASN A 16 3.79 -22.16 5.34
N ASN A 17 4.26 -21.31 6.26
CA ASN A 17 3.34 -20.47 7.04
C ASN A 17 2.78 -19.40 6.10
N ARG A 18 1.96 -19.80 5.12
CA ARG A 18 1.19 -18.85 4.34
C ARG A 18 0.00 -18.45 5.20
N PRO A 19 -0.18 -17.16 5.52
CA PRO A 19 -1.38 -16.68 6.20
C PRO A 19 -2.59 -17.17 5.41
N VAL A 20 -3.49 -17.88 6.08
CA VAL A 20 -4.80 -18.23 5.53
C VAL A 20 -5.61 -16.92 5.42
N THR A 21 -6.65 -16.82 4.61
CA THR A 21 -7.51 -15.62 4.55
C THR A 21 -8.90 -15.94 5.08
N LYS A 22 -9.50 -15.14 5.98
CA LYS A 22 -10.80 -15.47 6.65
C LYS A 22 -12.00 -15.28 5.73
N GLY A 23 -11.76 -14.92 4.47
CA GLY A 23 -12.77 -14.80 3.44
C GLY A 23 -12.20 -15.09 2.06
N THR A 24 -13.09 -15.42 1.14
CA THR A 24 -12.76 -15.46 -0.29
C THR A 24 -12.89 -14.03 -0.83
N PRO A 25 -11.79 -13.34 -1.16
CA PRO A 25 -11.87 -12.01 -1.73
C PRO A 25 -12.73 -12.04 -3.00
N VAL A 26 -13.85 -11.33 -2.97
CA VAL A 26 -14.74 -11.21 -4.12
C VAL A 26 -14.11 -10.20 -5.07
N CYS A 27 -13.67 -10.65 -6.25
CA CYS A 27 -13.20 -9.77 -7.30
C CYS A 27 -14.36 -8.86 -7.75
N LYS A 28 -14.33 -7.60 -7.31
CA LYS A 28 -15.35 -6.59 -7.63
C LYS A 28 -15.16 -5.98 -9.02
N ASP A 29 -13.94 -6.03 -9.54
CA ASP A 29 -13.58 -5.46 -10.83
C ASP A 29 -12.54 -6.38 -11.49
N LYS A 30 -12.93 -7.00 -12.61
CA LYS A 30 -12.09 -7.90 -13.41
C LYS A 30 -11.47 -7.20 -14.63
N THR A 31 -11.85 -5.96 -14.91
CA THR A 31 -11.39 -5.24 -16.11
C THR A 31 -10.08 -4.48 -15.84
N ARG A 32 -9.76 -4.25 -14.57
CA ARG A 32 -8.54 -3.57 -14.14
C ARG A 32 -7.40 -4.53 -13.90
N VAL A 33 -6.30 -4.31 -14.61
CA VAL A 33 -5.01 -4.94 -14.34
C VAL A 33 -4.25 -4.06 -13.34
N LEU A 34 -3.79 -4.66 -12.25
CA LEU A 34 -2.85 -4.04 -11.32
C LEU A 34 -1.47 -4.64 -11.57
N ASP A 35 -0.59 -3.87 -12.18
CA ASP A 35 0.81 -4.27 -12.37
C ASP A 35 1.62 -3.94 -11.11
N ILE A 36 1.57 -4.85 -10.14
CA ILE A 36 2.27 -4.68 -8.85
C ILE A 36 3.78 -4.46 -9.05
N ALA A 37 4.38 -5.10 -10.07
CA ALA A 37 5.81 -4.98 -10.35
C ALA A 37 6.21 -3.57 -10.80
N ASN A 38 5.27 -2.84 -11.41
CA ASN A 38 5.47 -1.46 -11.88
C ASN A 38 4.69 -0.44 -11.03
N THR A 39 4.65 -0.65 -9.72
CA THR A 39 4.16 0.34 -8.76
C THR A 39 5.24 0.73 -7.76
N THR A 40 5.14 1.95 -7.23
CA THR A 40 6.11 2.48 -6.26
C THR A 40 5.41 2.90 -4.98
N LEU A 41 6.13 2.83 -3.85
CA LEU A 41 5.68 3.43 -2.61
C LEU A 41 5.93 4.94 -2.64
N GLU A 42 4.91 5.69 -2.19
CA GLU A 42 4.98 7.14 -2.04
C GLU A 42 4.67 7.54 -0.60
N HIS A 43 5.40 8.55 -0.11
CA HIS A 43 5.16 9.18 1.19
C HIS A 43 4.18 10.35 1.06
N ILE A 44 3.08 10.32 1.80
CA ILE A 44 2.04 11.37 1.78
C ILE A 44 2.59 12.66 2.40
N TYR A 45 3.09 12.60 3.64
CA TYR A 45 4.04 13.57 4.20
C TYR A 45 5.44 13.23 3.68
N PRO A 46 6.16 14.15 3.02
CA PRO A 46 7.43 13.85 2.34
C PRO A 46 8.51 13.26 3.22
N GLN A 47 9.32 12.37 2.64
CA GLN A 47 10.45 11.77 3.33
C GLN A 47 11.57 12.78 3.58
N LYS A 48 11.83 13.66 2.61
CA LYS A 48 12.90 14.67 2.68
C LYS A 48 12.28 16.06 2.57
N LEU A 49 12.45 16.84 3.63
CA LEU A 49 12.12 18.26 3.68
C LEU A 49 13.30 19.04 4.25
N ASP A 50 13.42 20.27 3.78
CA ASP A 50 14.29 21.27 4.39
C ASP A 50 13.87 21.48 5.85
N ALA A 51 14.84 21.75 6.74
CA ALA A 51 14.58 21.83 8.17
C ALA A 51 13.48 22.84 8.55
N LYS A 52 13.36 23.93 7.77
CA LYS A 52 12.35 24.98 7.95
C LYS A 52 10.91 24.54 7.64
N ASP A 53 10.74 23.51 6.81
CA ASP A 53 9.43 23.06 6.31
C ASP A 53 8.95 21.80 7.04
N ARG A 54 9.78 21.26 7.95
CA ARG A 54 9.44 20.07 8.73
C ARG A 54 8.36 20.36 9.74
N VAL A 55 7.39 19.45 9.81
CA VAL A 55 6.37 19.46 10.85
C VAL A 55 6.81 18.50 11.95
N ALA A 56 7.19 19.05 13.11
CA ALA A 56 7.79 18.29 14.21
C ALA A 56 6.95 17.07 14.65
N GLU A 57 5.62 17.19 14.62
CA GLU A 57 4.70 16.09 14.99
C GLU A 57 4.65 14.96 13.96
N LEU A 58 4.95 15.25 12.69
CA LEU A 58 4.93 14.27 11.60
C LEU A 58 6.25 13.53 11.43
N GLU A 59 7.38 14.15 11.82
CA GLU A 59 8.71 13.52 11.71
C GLU A 59 8.80 12.13 12.37
N PRO A 60 8.26 11.90 13.60
CA PRO A 60 8.28 10.58 14.22
C PRO A 60 7.45 9.53 13.49
N VAL A 61 6.43 9.94 12.72
CA VAL A 61 5.49 9.04 12.04
C VAL A 61 5.65 9.04 10.52
N LYS A 62 6.66 9.71 9.97
CA LYS A 62 6.83 9.84 8.51
C LYS A 62 7.01 8.50 7.79
N HIS A 63 7.56 7.50 8.47
CA HIS A 63 7.74 6.15 7.92
C HIS A 63 6.62 5.18 8.33
N ALA A 64 5.59 5.67 9.02
CA ALA A 64 4.47 4.84 9.45
C ALA A 64 3.63 4.39 8.24
N LEU A 65 3.02 3.21 8.35
CA LEU A 65 2.17 2.63 7.32
C LEU A 65 1.04 3.57 6.87
N GLY A 66 0.47 4.34 7.79
CA GLY A 66 -0.56 5.33 7.47
C GLY A 66 -0.07 6.48 6.59
N ASN A 67 1.25 6.76 6.56
CA ASN A 67 1.86 7.79 5.73
C ASN A 67 2.31 7.28 4.35
N LEU A 68 2.10 5.99 4.05
CA LEU A 68 2.51 5.38 2.79
C LEU A 68 1.30 5.11 1.89
N THR A 69 1.51 5.31 0.60
CA THR A 69 0.56 4.94 -0.44
C THR A 69 1.27 4.39 -1.68
N ILE A 70 0.50 4.00 -2.69
CA ILE A 70 1.01 3.44 -3.94
C ILE A 70 0.70 4.41 -5.09
N LEU A 71 1.71 4.71 -5.89
CA LEU A 71 1.60 5.48 -7.14
C LEU A 71 2.30 4.73 -8.28
N GLY A 72 2.00 5.12 -9.53
CA GLY A 72 2.84 4.76 -10.66
C GLY A 72 4.17 5.53 -10.63
N PRO A 73 5.25 5.04 -11.28
CA PRO A 73 6.56 5.70 -11.25
C PRO A 73 6.52 7.17 -11.66
N GLY A 74 5.85 7.50 -12.78
CA GLY A 74 5.75 8.90 -13.23
C GLY A 74 4.92 9.79 -12.31
N GLU A 75 3.87 9.26 -11.68
CA GLU A 75 3.09 10.01 -10.67
C GLU A 75 3.94 10.24 -9.41
N ASN A 76 4.73 9.25 -9.01
CA ASN A 76 5.62 9.33 -7.86
C ASN A 76 6.78 10.31 -8.09
N ASP A 77 7.38 10.30 -9.28
CA ASP A 77 8.43 11.26 -9.66
C ASP A 77 7.89 12.69 -9.69
N ALA A 78 6.64 12.87 -10.15
CA ALA A 78 5.97 14.16 -10.12
C ALA A 78 5.61 14.61 -8.70
N ALA A 79 5.32 13.69 -7.78
CA ALA A 79 4.99 13.97 -6.38
C ALA A 79 6.24 14.24 -5.54
N ALA A 80 7.25 13.38 -5.62
CA ALA A 80 8.57 13.47 -4.99
C ALA A 80 8.51 14.01 -3.54
N ASN A 81 9.22 15.11 -3.25
CA ASN A 81 9.25 15.73 -1.92
C ASN A 81 8.28 16.90 -1.76
N LYS A 82 7.28 17.04 -2.64
CA LYS A 82 6.33 18.15 -2.58
C LYS A 82 5.44 18.07 -1.34
N SER A 83 4.90 19.20 -0.90
CA SER A 83 4.00 19.22 0.25
C SER A 83 2.73 18.40 -0.01
N PHE A 84 2.04 17.96 1.05
CA PHE A 84 0.77 17.26 0.89
C PHE A 84 -0.27 18.04 0.06
N PRO A 85 -0.49 19.35 0.28
CA PRO A 85 -1.37 20.15 -0.57
C PRO A 85 -1.04 20.05 -2.06
N ASP A 86 0.24 20.05 -2.44
CA ASP A 86 0.67 19.93 -3.84
C ASP A 86 0.43 18.53 -4.40
N LYS A 87 0.59 17.49 -3.57
CA LYS A 87 0.35 16.09 -3.93
C LYS A 87 -1.14 15.74 -4.01
N ARG A 88 -2.00 16.47 -3.30
CA ARG A 88 -3.43 16.15 -3.13
C ARG A 88 -4.16 15.92 -4.45
N LYS A 89 -3.88 16.76 -5.46
CA LYS A 89 -4.50 16.65 -6.79
C LYS A 89 -4.20 15.30 -7.46
N ALA A 90 -2.95 14.83 -7.42
CA ALA A 90 -2.57 13.54 -7.97
C ALA A 90 -3.31 12.38 -7.26
N PHE A 91 -3.50 12.49 -5.94
CA PHE A 91 -4.28 11.50 -5.19
C PHE A 91 -5.77 11.51 -5.54
N GLU A 92 -6.33 12.68 -5.84
CA GLU A 92 -7.73 12.87 -6.23
C GLU A 92 -8.03 12.26 -7.61
N GLU A 93 -7.12 12.47 -8.57
CA GLU A 93 -7.22 11.97 -9.95
C GLU A 93 -6.87 10.47 -10.05
N SER A 94 -6.29 9.87 -8.99
CA SER A 94 -5.83 8.49 -9.02
C SER A 94 -6.97 7.48 -9.22
N ASN A 95 -6.69 6.46 -10.03
CA ASN A 95 -7.60 5.32 -10.22
C ASN A 95 -7.71 4.43 -8.98
N LEU A 96 -6.80 4.54 -8.01
CA LEU A 96 -6.82 3.75 -6.78
C LEU A 96 -7.69 4.41 -5.71
N ARG A 97 -8.67 3.66 -5.19
CA ARG A 97 -9.58 4.16 -4.13
C ARG A 97 -8.83 4.61 -2.87
N ILE A 98 -7.73 3.94 -2.52
CA ILE A 98 -6.90 4.28 -1.35
C ILE A 98 -6.29 5.69 -1.47
N ASN A 99 -5.91 6.11 -2.68
CA ASN A 99 -5.40 7.46 -2.96
C ASN A 99 -6.52 8.49 -2.90
N ARG A 100 -7.67 8.21 -3.53
CA ARG A 100 -8.82 9.10 -3.44
C ARG A 100 -9.35 9.27 -2.02
N GLN A 101 -9.17 8.29 -1.15
CA GLN A 101 -9.48 8.43 0.28
C GLN A 101 -8.52 9.39 0.99
N ILE A 102 -7.23 9.37 0.64
CA ILE A 102 -6.23 10.32 1.16
C ILE A 102 -6.59 11.75 0.73
N ALA A 103 -6.95 11.94 -0.54
CA ALA A 103 -7.26 13.26 -1.12
C ALA A 103 -8.44 13.99 -0.47
N LYS A 104 -9.31 13.29 0.29
CA LYS A 104 -10.42 13.89 1.03
C LYS A 104 -9.97 14.79 2.18
N ASN A 105 -8.72 14.62 2.64
CA ASN A 105 -8.17 15.47 3.68
C ASN A 105 -7.63 16.75 3.04
N MET A 106 -7.96 17.90 3.62
CA MET A 106 -7.45 19.19 3.15
C MET A 106 -6.02 19.44 3.64
N THR A 107 -5.68 18.88 4.79
CA THR A 107 -4.36 18.88 5.42
C THR A 107 -3.97 17.45 5.74
N TRP A 108 -2.71 17.24 6.11
CA TRP A 108 -2.22 15.93 6.54
C TRP A 108 -1.53 16.06 7.89
N THR A 109 -2.09 15.41 8.90
CA THR A 109 -1.67 15.55 10.30
C THR A 109 -1.24 14.22 10.89
N LYS A 110 -0.61 14.23 12.05
CA LYS A 110 -0.28 13.01 12.79
C LYS A 110 -1.52 12.17 13.08
N ALA A 111 -2.64 12.82 13.44
CA ALA A 111 -3.90 12.14 13.68
C ALA A 111 -4.43 11.40 12.43
N ASP A 112 -4.23 11.97 11.24
CA ASP A 112 -4.60 11.31 9.98
C ASP A 112 -3.73 10.08 9.72
N VAL A 113 -2.42 10.17 9.97
CA VAL A 113 -1.49 9.04 9.87
C VAL A 113 -1.88 7.93 10.84
N ASP A 114 -2.17 8.25 12.10
CA ASP A 114 -2.54 7.27 13.12
C ASP A 114 -3.88 6.59 12.77
N LYS A 115 -4.90 7.39 12.42
CA LYS A 115 -6.22 6.89 11.99
C LYS A 115 -6.10 5.98 10.78
N ARG A 116 -5.32 6.39 9.78
CA ARG A 116 -5.15 5.62 8.56
C ARG A 116 -4.32 4.35 8.80
N THR A 117 -3.36 4.37 9.72
CA THR A 117 -2.62 3.18 10.16
C THR A 117 -3.56 2.15 10.76
N GLY A 118 -4.44 2.56 11.70
CA GLY A 118 -5.44 1.68 12.30
C GLY A 118 -6.40 1.08 11.27
N LEU A 119 -6.90 1.90 10.33
CA LEU A 119 -7.76 1.41 9.25
C LEU A 119 -7.06 0.35 8.38
N LEU A 120 -5.79 0.55 8.02
CA LEU A 120 -5.06 -0.44 7.23
C LEU A 120 -4.81 -1.73 7.99
N ALA A 121 -4.51 -1.65 9.28
CA ALA A 121 -4.36 -2.82 10.14
C ALA A 121 -5.66 -3.64 10.21
N GLU A 122 -6.80 -2.97 10.42
CA GLU A 122 -8.13 -3.61 10.45
C GLU A 122 -8.45 -4.31 9.12
N ILE A 123 -8.10 -3.68 7.99
CA ILE A 123 -8.25 -4.30 6.66
C ILE A 123 -7.32 -5.51 6.53
N ALA A 124 -6.07 -5.39 6.98
CA ALA A 124 -5.09 -6.46 6.89
C ALA A 124 -5.53 -7.69 7.70
N GLU A 125 -6.06 -7.53 8.92
CA GLU A 125 -6.56 -8.65 9.75
C GLU A 125 -7.74 -9.41 9.13
N LYS A 126 -8.55 -8.72 8.32
CA LYS A 126 -9.66 -9.37 7.58
C LYS A 126 -9.16 -10.16 6.37
N ILE A 127 -8.05 -9.71 5.77
CA ILE A 127 -7.43 -10.34 4.62
C ILE A 127 -6.54 -11.49 5.08
N PHE A 128 -5.57 -11.23 5.95
CA PHE A 128 -4.58 -12.19 6.44
C PHE A 128 -5.00 -12.69 7.82
N VAL A 129 -5.34 -13.97 7.90
CA VAL A 129 -5.56 -14.68 9.17
C VAL A 129 -4.53 -15.77 9.39
N PRO A 130 -4.27 -16.11 10.65
CA PRO A 130 -3.52 -17.32 10.99
C PRO A 130 -4.16 -18.58 10.39
#